data_AF-A0A4W5L8P9-F1
#
_entry.id   AF-A0A4W5L8P9-F1
#
_cell.length_a   1.000
_cell.length_b   1.000
_cell.length_c   1.000
_cell.angle_alpha   90.00
_cell.angle_beta   90.00
_cell.angle_gamma   90.00
#
_symmetry.space_group_name_H-M   'P 1'
#
loop_
_entity.id
_entity.type
_entity.pdbx_description
1 polymer ?
#
loop_
_entity_poly.entity_id
_entity_poly.type
_entity_poly.pdbx_seq_one_letter_code
_entity_poly.pdbx_strand_id
1 'polypeptide(L)'
;MTKSILLFCVLQLEMIAMENPADLRKQLFVEFEGEQGVDEGGVSKEFFQLVLEEMFNPDIGMFTYDESTKLFWYNPSSLENEAQFTLIGIVLGLAIYNNCILDVHFPMVVYRKLMGKKGTYLDLADSHPVL
;
A
#
# COMPACT_ATOMS: atom_id res chain seq x y z
N MET A 1 -10.65 -3.24 -15.82
CA MET A 1 -9.33 -2.63 -16.04
C MET A 1 -8.56 -2.56 -14.72
N THR A 2 -9.18 -2.07 -13.64
CA THR A 2 -8.60 -1.97 -12.28
C THR A 2 -8.16 -3.31 -11.67
N LYS A 3 -9.02 -4.33 -11.57
CA LYS A 3 -8.67 -5.69 -11.02
C LYS A 3 -7.39 -6.33 -11.56
N SER A 4 -6.89 -5.87 -12.70
CA SER A 4 -5.66 -6.35 -13.30
C SER A 4 -4.40 -5.81 -12.61
N ILE A 5 -4.40 -4.57 -12.13
CA ILE A 5 -3.17 -3.91 -11.70
C ILE A 5 -2.66 -4.52 -10.39
N LEU A 6 -3.53 -4.78 -9.40
CA LEU A 6 -3.12 -5.41 -8.16
C LEU A 6 -2.58 -6.82 -8.39
N LEU A 7 -3.27 -7.62 -9.21
CA LEU A 7 -2.82 -8.97 -9.53
C LEU A 7 -1.45 -8.97 -10.24
N PHE A 8 -1.27 -8.08 -11.22
CA PHE A 8 0.02 -7.92 -11.90
C PHE A 8 1.11 -7.42 -10.94
N CYS A 9 0.80 -6.46 -10.08
CA CYS A 9 1.75 -5.94 -9.09
C CYS A 9 2.19 -7.01 -8.11
N VAL A 10 1.25 -7.80 -7.57
CA VAL A 10 1.57 -8.92 -6.67
C VAL A 10 2.53 -9.87 -7.38
N LEU A 11 2.16 -10.38 -8.56
CA LEU A 11 2.97 -11.35 -9.29
C LEU A 11 4.37 -10.81 -9.61
N GLN A 12 4.46 -9.58 -10.13
CA GLN A 12 5.73 -8.99 -10.52
C GLN A 12 6.64 -8.72 -9.33
N LEU A 13 6.10 -8.15 -8.23
CA LEU A 13 6.90 -7.86 -7.04
C LEU A 13 7.29 -9.13 -6.28
N GLU A 14 6.43 -10.16 -6.26
CA GLU A 14 6.78 -11.48 -5.74
C GLU A 14 7.93 -12.11 -6.54
N MET A 15 7.88 -12.05 -7.87
CA MET A 15 8.95 -12.57 -8.72
C MET A 15 10.29 -11.86 -8.46
N ILE A 16 10.29 -10.52 -8.38
CA ILE A 16 11.49 -9.74 -8.06
C ILE A 16 12.03 -10.13 -6.67
N ALA A 17 11.14 -10.24 -5.69
CA ALA A 17 11.50 -10.63 -4.33
C ALA A 17 12.08 -12.06 -4.27
N MET A 18 11.56 -13.00 -5.05
CA MET A 18 12.03 -14.39 -5.10
C MET A 18 13.37 -14.54 -5.83
N GLU A 19 13.59 -13.79 -6.91
CA GLU A 19 14.82 -13.88 -7.70
C GLU A 19 15.99 -13.19 -6.97
N ASN A 20 15.80 -11.94 -6.56
CA ASN A 20 16.80 -11.20 -5.79
C ASN A 20 16.14 -10.12 -4.91
N PRO A 21 15.94 -10.38 -3.61
CA PRO A 21 15.35 -9.42 -2.68
C PRO A 21 16.08 -8.07 -2.62
N ALA A 22 17.37 -8.01 -3.01
CA ALA A 22 18.12 -6.76 -3.03
C ALA A 22 17.58 -5.77 -4.08
N ASP A 23 16.86 -6.26 -5.09
CA ASP A 23 16.35 -5.44 -6.18
C ASP A 23 15.18 -4.55 -5.75
N LEU A 24 14.46 -4.93 -4.68
CA LEU A 24 13.46 -4.06 -4.04
C LEU A 24 14.04 -2.78 -3.41
N ARG A 25 15.36 -2.69 -3.29
CA ARG A 25 16.07 -1.49 -2.77
C ARG A 25 16.68 -0.64 -3.87
N LYS A 26 16.57 -1.05 -5.14
CA LYS A 26 16.99 -0.23 -6.28
C LYS A 26 15.93 0.85 -6.55
N GLN A 27 16.32 1.84 -7.36
CA GLN A 27 15.37 2.83 -7.85
C GLN A 27 14.27 2.10 -8.65
N LEU A 28 13.01 2.38 -8.31
CA LEU A 28 11.84 1.88 -9.02
C LEU A 28 11.80 2.55 -10.39
N PHE A 29 11.56 1.73 -11.41
CA PHE A 29 11.34 2.17 -12.76
C PHE A 29 10.08 1.47 -13.25
N VAL A 30 9.08 2.24 -13.68
CA VAL A 30 7.78 1.70 -14.10
C VAL A 30 7.58 1.96 -15.58
N GLU A 31 7.11 0.93 -16.30
CA GLU A 31 6.63 1.02 -17.67
C GLU A 31 5.20 0.47 -17.72
N PHE A 32 4.27 1.25 -18.30
CA PHE A 32 2.93 0.75 -18.60
C PHE A 32 2.92 0.12 -20.00
N GLU A 33 2.39 -1.10 -20.10
CA GLU A 33 2.38 -1.84 -21.36
C GLU A 33 1.59 -1.08 -22.44
N GLY A 34 2.25 -0.78 -23.56
CA GLY A 34 1.64 -0.08 -24.69
C GLY A 34 1.64 1.45 -24.57
N GLU A 35 2.20 2.01 -23.50
CA GLU A 35 2.32 3.46 -23.32
C GLU A 35 3.73 3.97 -23.69
N GLN A 36 3.78 5.13 -24.35
CA GLN A 36 5.05 5.79 -24.64
C GLN A 36 5.42 6.71 -23.47
N GLY A 37 6.45 6.36 -22.73
CA GLY A 37 6.98 7.20 -21.66
C GLY A 37 8.31 6.67 -21.14
N VAL A 38 9.22 7.58 -20.79
CA VAL A 38 10.40 7.24 -20.00
C VAL A 38 10.11 7.70 -18.58
N ASP A 39 10.30 6.81 -17.60
CA ASP A 39 10.04 7.15 -16.21
C ASP A 39 11.13 8.08 -15.65
N GLU A 40 10.84 9.38 -15.67
CA GLU A 40 11.60 10.42 -14.96
C GLU A 40 11.05 10.65 -13.52
N GLY A 41 10.26 9.70 -13.00
CA GLY A 41 9.61 9.72 -11.69
C GLY A 41 8.10 9.96 -11.75
N GLY A 42 7.58 10.46 -12.88
CA GLY A 42 6.15 10.68 -13.08
C GLY A 42 5.36 9.39 -13.16
N VAL A 43 5.88 8.40 -13.91
CA VAL A 43 5.22 7.10 -14.13
C VAL A 43 5.23 6.29 -12.84
N SER A 44 6.35 6.28 -12.13
CA SER A 44 6.43 5.69 -10.78
C SER A 44 5.42 6.30 -9.80
N LYS A 45 5.20 7.61 -9.86
CA LYS A 45 4.21 8.28 -9.00
C LYS A 45 2.78 7.87 -9.34
N GLU A 46 2.44 7.82 -10.63
CA GLU A 46 1.14 7.36 -11.11
C GLU A 46 0.87 5.91 -10.70
N PHE A 47 1.87 5.03 -10.85
CA PHE A 47 1.82 3.66 -10.36
C PHE A 47 1.44 3.59 -8.88
N PHE A 48 2.11 4.35 -8.01
CA PHE A 48 1.79 4.38 -6.60
C PHE A 48 0.35 4.86 -6.34
N GLN A 49 -0.11 5.87 -7.08
CA GLN A 49 -1.48 6.39 -6.93
C GLN A 49 -2.53 5.34 -7.32
N LEU A 50 -2.37 4.70 -8.47
CA LEU A 50 -3.32 3.68 -8.96
C LEU A 50 -3.40 2.48 -8.01
N VAL A 51 -2.24 2.00 -7.52
CA VAL A 51 -2.18 0.86 -6.60
C VAL A 51 -2.84 1.22 -5.27
N LEU A 52 -2.58 2.41 -4.71
CA LEU A 52 -3.21 2.83 -3.46
C LEU A 52 -4.72 3.07 -3.62
N GLU A 53 -5.16 3.69 -4.71
CA GLU A 53 -6.57 3.91 -5.00
C GLU A 53 -7.35 2.60 -5.00
N GLU A 54 -6.79 1.54 -5.59
CA GLU A 54 -7.44 0.23 -5.59
C GLU A 54 -7.39 -0.46 -4.23
N MET A 55 -6.26 -0.42 -3.51
CA MET A 55 -6.16 -1.06 -2.19
C MET A 55 -7.08 -0.42 -1.14
N PHE A 56 -7.31 0.88 -1.24
CA PHE A 56 -8.24 1.62 -0.36
C PHE A 56 -9.68 1.65 -0.89
N ASN A 57 -9.95 1.04 -2.04
CA ASN A 57 -11.30 0.94 -2.57
C ASN A 57 -12.17 0.07 -1.63
N PRO A 58 -13.31 0.59 -1.13
CA PRO A 58 -14.23 -0.18 -0.29
C PRO A 58 -14.71 -1.49 -0.92
N ASP A 59 -14.80 -1.57 -2.26
CA ASP A 59 -15.20 -2.77 -3.00
C ASP A 59 -14.17 -3.90 -2.91
N ILE A 60 -12.89 -3.58 -2.70
CA ILE A 60 -11.81 -4.55 -2.44
C ILE A 60 -11.87 -5.02 -0.98
N GLY A 61 -12.28 -4.16 -0.06
CA GLY A 61 -12.58 -4.54 1.32
C GLY A 61 -11.36 -4.92 2.14
N MET A 62 -10.16 -4.45 1.79
CA MET A 62 -8.94 -4.59 2.62
C MET A 62 -8.95 -3.65 3.82
N PHE A 63 -9.48 -2.43 3.63
CA PHE A 63 -9.54 -1.39 4.64
C PHE A 63 -10.95 -0.85 4.79
N THR A 64 -11.28 -0.37 5.98
CA THR A 64 -12.46 0.44 6.27
C THR A 64 -12.04 1.89 6.42
N TYR A 65 -12.83 2.81 5.89
CA TYR A 65 -12.62 4.25 6.05
C TYR A 65 -13.55 4.79 7.13
N ASP A 66 -13.01 5.56 8.07
CA ASP A 66 -13.79 6.27 9.08
C ASP A 66 -13.97 7.74 8.67
N GLU A 67 -15.21 8.15 8.43
CA GLU A 67 -15.56 9.50 7.98
C GLU A 67 -15.20 10.61 8.99
N SER A 68 -15.14 10.27 10.29
CA SER A 68 -14.90 11.26 11.35
C SER A 68 -13.42 11.63 11.47
N THR A 69 -12.54 10.63 11.38
CA THR A 69 -11.10 10.77 11.48
C THR A 69 -10.43 10.94 10.12
N LYS A 70 -11.11 10.53 9.04
CA LYS A 70 -10.59 10.43 7.67
C LYS A 70 -9.40 9.47 7.57
N LEU A 71 -9.42 8.43 8.38
CA LEU A 71 -8.36 7.44 8.45
C LEU A 71 -8.86 6.07 7.97
N PHE A 72 -7.94 5.31 7.40
CA PHE A 72 -8.15 3.91 7.04
C PHE A 72 -7.74 3.00 8.20
N TRP A 73 -8.50 1.93 8.39
CA TRP A 73 -8.18 0.84 9.32
C TRP A 73 -8.31 -0.51 8.61
N TYR A 74 -7.54 -1.50 9.05
CA TYR A 74 -7.62 -2.86 8.50
C TYR A 74 -9.02 -3.43 8.70
N ASN A 75 -9.64 -3.95 7.64
CA ASN A 75 -10.92 -4.63 7.74
C ASN A 75 -10.73 -6.03 8.35
N PRO A 76 -11.21 -6.30 9.59
CA PRO A 76 -11.06 -7.61 10.22
C PRO A 76 -11.84 -8.72 9.50
N SER A 77 -12.81 -8.34 8.67
CA SER A 77 -13.66 -9.24 7.87
C SER A 77 -13.22 -9.31 6.41
N SER A 78 -12.01 -8.84 6.07
CA SER A 78 -11.50 -8.91 4.71
C SER A 78 -11.43 -10.36 4.22
N LEU A 79 -11.89 -10.60 2.99
CA LEU A 79 -11.79 -11.91 2.31
C LEU A 79 -10.56 -11.98 1.39
N GLU A 80 -9.82 -10.88 1.26
CA GLU A 80 -8.56 -10.83 0.51
C GLU A 80 -7.48 -11.62 1.25
N ASN A 81 -6.47 -12.06 0.49
CA ASN A 81 -5.42 -12.93 1.00
C ASN A 81 -4.23 -12.13 1.56
N GLU A 82 -3.28 -12.85 2.17
CA GLU A 82 -2.09 -12.26 2.77
C GLU A 82 -1.18 -11.54 1.75
N ALA A 83 -1.25 -11.91 0.47
CA ALA A 83 -0.42 -11.32 -0.58
C ALA A 83 -0.82 -9.86 -0.85
N GLN A 84 -2.11 -9.48 -0.78
CA GLN A 84 -2.48 -8.07 -0.94
C GLN A 84 -2.01 -7.21 0.25
N PHE A 85 -2.07 -7.74 1.48
CA PHE A 85 -1.51 -7.04 2.64
C PHE A 85 0.02 -6.97 2.61
N THR A 86 0.66 -7.96 2.00
CA THR A 86 2.10 -7.92 1.72
C THR A 86 2.43 -6.86 0.66
N LEU A 87 1.61 -6.77 -0.40
CA LEU A 87 1.76 -5.79 -1.47
C LEU A 87 1.75 -4.37 -0.92
N ILE A 88 0.77 -3.99 -0.10
CA ILE A 88 0.74 -2.63 0.47
C ILE A 88 2.00 -2.35 1.30
N GLY A 89 2.51 -3.35 2.05
CA GLY A 89 3.77 -3.23 2.78
C GLY A 89 4.97 -2.96 1.86
N ILE A 90 5.07 -3.69 0.75
CA ILE A 90 6.11 -3.51 -0.26
C ILE A 90 5.98 -2.12 -0.90
N VAL A 91 4.77 -1.72 -1.28
CA VAL A 91 4.48 -0.41 -1.90
C VAL A 91 4.89 0.74 -0.98
N LEU A 92 4.53 0.68 0.30
CA LEU A 92 4.95 1.68 1.31
C LEU A 92 6.48 1.72 1.44
N GLY A 93 7.13 0.55 1.45
CA GLY A 93 8.59 0.44 1.49
C GLY A 93 9.26 1.05 0.26
N LEU A 94 8.79 0.69 -0.94
CA LEU A 94 9.31 1.20 -2.21
C LEU A 94 9.17 2.72 -2.29
N ALA A 95 8.05 3.28 -1.85
CA ALA A 95 7.87 4.73 -1.83
C ALA A 95 8.90 5.43 -0.94
N ILE A 96 9.20 4.87 0.24
CA ILE A 96 10.26 5.39 1.12
C ILE A 96 11.63 5.35 0.43
N TYR A 97 12.00 4.23 -0.19
CA TYR A 97 13.29 4.09 -0.90
C TYR A 97 13.44 5.02 -2.10
N ASN A 98 12.31 5.35 -2.76
CA ASN A 98 12.28 6.19 -3.95
C ASN A 98 11.98 7.67 -3.64
N ASN A 99 12.00 8.07 -2.36
CA ASN A 99 11.64 9.42 -1.91
C ASN A 99 10.28 9.90 -2.46
N CYS A 100 9.33 8.97 -2.62
CA CYS A 100 7.99 9.26 -3.08
C CYS A 100 7.05 9.42 -1.87
N ILE A 101 6.38 10.56 -1.77
CA ILE A 101 5.38 10.80 -0.72
C ILE A 101 4.07 10.20 -1.20
N LEU A 102 3.52 9.29 -0.39
CA LEU A 102 2.22 8.67 -0.63
C LEU A 102 1.13 9.39 0.17
N ASP A 103 -0.05 9.50 -0.43
CA ASP A 103 -1.23 10.09 0.21
C ASP A 103 -2.00 9.04 1.03
N VAL A 104 -1.35 8.53 2.08
CA VAL A 104 -1.87 7.44 2.92
C VAL A 104 -2.22 7.94 4.30
N HIS A 105 -3.46 7.70 4.71
CA HIS A 105 -4.04 8.20 5.95
C HIS A 105 -4.30 7.05 6.94
N PHE A 106 -3.28 6.68 7.72
CA PHE A 106 -3.42 5.68 8.78
C PHE A 106 -3.38 6.32 10.18
N PRO A 107 -4.06 5.72 11.17
CA PRO A 107 -3.88 6.12 12.57
C PRO A 107 -2.45 5.80 13.02
N MET A 108 -1.93 6.60 13.97
CA MET A 108 -0.53 6.51 14.42
C MET A 108 -0.12 5.11 14.91
N VAL A 109 -1.09 4.33 15.38
CA VAL A 109 -0.90 2.95 15.81
C VAL A 109 -0.38 2.04 14.71
N VAL A 110 -0.72 2.27 13.43
CA VAL A 110 -0.22 1.47 12.31
C VAL A 110 1.30 1.61 12.21
N TYR A 111 1.81 2.84 12.21
CA TYR A 111 3.25 3.11 12.17
C TYR A 111 3.96 2.57 13.42
N ARG A 112 3.33 2.65 14.60
CA ARG A 112 3.87 2.02 15.82
C ARG A 112 3.98 0.50 15.67
N LYS A 113 2.97 -0.16 15.08
CA LYS A 113 2.98 -1.60 14.82
C LYS A 113 4.07 -1.99 13.80
N LEU A 114 4.29 -1.18 12.77
CA LEU A 114 5.41 -1.38 11.82
C LEU A 114 6.78 -1.32 12.52
N MET A 115 6.91 -0.53 13.59
CA MET A 115 8.11 -0.50 14.44
C MET A 115 8.17 -1.64 15.49
N GLY A 116 7.30 -2.65 15.40
CA GLY A 116 7.25 -3.77 16.34
C GLY A 116 6.60 -3.46 17.69
N LYS A 117 5.94 -2.29 17.85
CA LYS A 117 5.26 -1.92 19.10
C LYS A 117 3.81 -2.40 19.09
N LYS A 118 3.31 -2.85 20.23
CA LYS A 118 1.88 -3.19 20.39
C LYS A 118 1.02 -1.93 20.49
N GLY A 119 -0.20 -2.03 19.99
CA GLY A 119 -1.25 -1.04 20.25
C GLY A 119 -1.62 -1.01 21.73
N THR A 120 -2.08 0.14 22.18
CA THR A 120 -2.47 0.46 23.55
C THR A 120 -3.88 1.04 23.55
N TYR A 121 -4.47 1.21 24.73
CA TYR A 121 -5.80 1.82 24.85
C TYR A 121 -5.85 3.24 24.26
N LEU A 122 -4.79 4.03 24.44
CA LEU A 122 -4.72 5.40 23.90
C LEU A 122 -4.77 5.46 22.38
N ASP A 123 -4.32 4.40 21.70
CA ASP A 123 -4.32 4.32 20.24
C ASP A 123 -5.73 4.11 19.65
N LEU A 124 -6.72 3.76 20.49
CA LEU A 124 -8.11 3.60 20.05
C LEU A 124 -8.76 4.94 19.72
N ALA A 125 -8.31 6.05 20.32
CA ALA A 125 -8.89 7.38 20.07
C ALA A 125 -8.88 7.75 18.58
N ASP A 126 -7.83 7.37 17.85
CA ASP A 126 -7.70 7.66 16.42
C ASP A 126 -8.24 6.51 15.54
N SER A 127 -8.11 5.25 15.97
CA SER A 127 -8.49 4.09 15.15
C SER A 127 -9.95 3.68 15.27
N HIS A 128 -10.56 3.91 16.44
CA HIS A 128 -11.94 3.53 16.79
C HIS A 128 -12.53 4.57 17.76
N PRO A 129 -12.80 5.81 17.31
CA PRO A 129 -13.18 6.92 18.20
C PRO A 129 -14.47 6.72 19.00
N VAL A 130 -15.31 5.75 18.62
CA VAL A 130 -16.62 5.47 19.25
C VAL A 130 -16.55 4.31 20.26
N LEU A 131 -15.42 3.61 20.37
CA LEU A 131 -15.17 2.54 21.36
C LEU A 131 -14.51 3.09 22.63
#